data_AF-A0A2G6NQB1-F1
#
_entry.id   AF-A0A2G6NQB1-F1
#
_cell.length_a   1.000
_cell.length_b   1.000
_cell.length_c   1.000
_cell.angle_alpha   90.00
_cell.angle_beta   90.00
_cell.angle_gamma   90.00
#
_symmetry.space_group_name_H-M   'P 1'
#
loop_
_entity.id
_entity.type
_entity.pdbx_description
1 polymer ?
#
loop_
_entity_poly.entity_id
_entity_poly.type
_entity_poly.pdbx_seq_one_letter_code
_entity_poly.pdbx_strand_id
1 'polypeptide(L)'
;MKFIKITIILSFTLLFICGFYKNYIVYDYKPIETKFNWGIVGARLLGSEKESRNTITKGSPYELLVWFGSDTYIKGNIHINNLKLIYNNSDNVAFVKHDIMTESIVKKTENYRAYFSFNNIDISYDDMVLQIEFQLEQDGKLFDYITDLFFEKDYREFRRIIGV
;
A
#
# COMPACT_ATOMS: atom_id res chain seq x y z
N MET A 1 38.25 -23.06 -39.74
CA MET A 1 36.95 -23.46 -39.13
C MET A 1 36.87 -23.36 -37.60
N LYS A 2 37.97 -23.41 -36.82
CA LYS A 2 37.91 -23.30 -35.34
C LYS A 2 37.56 -21.89 -34.82
N PHE A 3 38.05 -20.83 -35.47
CA PHE A 3 37.79 -19.44 -35.06
C PHE A 3 36.32 -19.02 -35.17
N ILE A 4 35.63 -19.42 -36.26
CA ILE A 4 34.21 -19.09 -36.49
C ILE A 4 33.32 -19.68 -35.38
N LYS A 5 33.61 -20.89 -34.91
CA LYS A 5 32.87 -21.52 -33.80
C LYS A 5 33.01 -20.75 -32.49
N ILE A 6 34.19 -20.23 -32.18
CA ILE A 6 34.46 -19.47 -30.96
C ILE A 6 33.72 -18.13 -31.00
N THR A 7 33.72 -17.43 -32.15
CA THR A 7 33.01 -16.16 -32.32
C THR A 7 31.49 -16.31 -32.19
N ILE A 8 30.91 -17.40 -32.72
CA ILE A 8 29.48 -17.70 -32.59
C ILE A 8 29.10 -18.01 -31.14
N ILE A 9 29.92 -18.79 -30.43
CA ILE A 9 29.68 -19.08 -29.00
C ILE A 9 29.77 -17.80 -28.15
N LEU A 10 30.76 -16.95 -28.41
CA LEU A 10 30.94 -15.66 -27.73
C LEU A 10 29.78 -14.69 -28.00
N SER A 11 29.26 -14.65 -29.23
CA SER A 11 28.11 -13.80 -29.55
C SER A 11 26.79 -14.35 -29.00
N PHE A 12 26.61 -15.68 -28.94
CA PHE A 12 25.49 -16.30 -28.24
C PHE A 12 25.53 -16.07 -26.72
N THR A 13 26.71 -16.15 -26.09
CA THR A 13 26.87 -15.82 -24.67
C THR A 13 26.68 -14.33 -24.41
N LEU A 14 27.16 -13.44 -25.30
CA LEU A 14 26.89 -12.01 -25.17
C LEU A 14 25.39 -11.69 -25.28
N LEU A 15 24.67 -12.35 -26.19
CA LEU A 15 23.21 -12.23 -26.32
C LEU A 15 22.44 -12.80 -25.12
N PHE A 16 22.93 -13.89 -24.52
CA PHE A 16 22.40 -14.44 -23.26
C PHE A 16 22.67 -13.54 -22.05
N ILE A 17 23.82 -12.84 -22.04
CA ILE A 17 24.23 -11.89 -20.99
C ILE A 17 23.56 -10.51 -21.17
N CYS A 18 23.12 -10.15 -22.38
CA CYS A 18 22.13 -9.09 -22.62
C CYS A 18 20.73 -9.47 -22.12
N GLY A 19 20.68 -10.11 -20.96
CA GLY A 19 19.53 -10.68 -20.31
C GLY A 19 18.33 -9.74 -20.29
N PHE A 20 17.16 -10.36 -20.41
CA PHE A 20 15.85 -9.73 -20.33
C PHE A 20 15.77 -8.83 -19.09
N TYR A 21 16.01 -7.54 -19.29
CA TYR A 21 15.80 -6.51 -18.27
C TYR A 21 14.33 -6.12 -18.25
N LYS A 22 13.78 -5.92 -17.05
CA LYS A 22 12.54 -5.17 -16.87
C LYS A 22 12.83 -3.84 -16.20
N ASN A 23 12.28 -2.78 -16.78
CA ASN A 23 12.17 -1.50 -16.11
C ASN A 23 11.04 -1.59 -15.08
N TYR A 24 11.19 -0.89 -13.97
CA TYR A 24 10.20 -0.77 -12.92
C TYR A 24 9.93 0.70 -12.68
N ILE A 25 8.66 1.08 -12.67
CA ILE A 25 8.21 2.42 -12.34
C ILE A 25 7.15 2.27 -11.24
N VAL A 26 7.42 2.83 -10.08
CA VAL A 26 6.58 2.71 -8.89
C VAL A 26 5.99 4.07 -8.57
N TYR A 27 4.66 4.17 -8.61
CA TYR A 27 3.86 5.31 -8.18
C TYR A 27 3.08 4.93 -6.91
N ASP A 28 3.80 4.50 -5.87
CA ASP A 28 3.22 4.08 -4.58
C ASP A 28 3.27 5.22 -3.56
N TYR A 29 2.69 4.97 -2.39
CA TYR A 29 2.80 5.82 -1.21
C TYR A 29 3.50 5.08 -0.07
N LYS A 30 4.27 5.81 0.73
CA LYS A 30 4.87 5.27 1.94
C LYS A 30 3.77 4.93 2.96
N PRO A 31 3.98 3.88 3.79
CA PRO A 31 3.14 3.65 4.96
C PRO A 31 3.19 4.87 5.90
N ILE A 32 2.05 5.20 6.52
CA ILE A 32 1.93 6.30 7.49
C ILE A 32 1.22 5.81 8.75
N GLU A 33 1.60 6.33 9.90
CA GLU A 33 1.04 5.96 11.20
C GLU A 33 0.89 7.18 12.11
N THR A 34 -0.21 7.24 12.85
CA THR A 34 -0.46 8.20 13.94
C THR A 34 -0.61 7.45 15.25
N LYS A 35 0.02 7.96 16.31
CA LYS A 35 -0.04 7.39 17.66
C LYS A 35 -1.15 8.02 18.49
N PHE A 36 -1.80 7.18 19.28
CA PHE A 36 -2.77 7.52 20.31
C PHE A 36 -2.29 6.98 21.65
N ASN A 37 -2.89 7.46 22.74
CA ASN A 37 -2.60 6.95 24.08
C ASN A 37 -2.88 5.45 24.23
N TRP A 38 -3.83 4.92 23.45
CA TRP A 38 -4.21 3.51 23.46
C TRP A 38 -3.48 2.67 22.41
N GLY A 39 -2.80 3.26 21.42
CA GLY A 39 -2.24 2.49 20.32
C GLY A 39 -1.84 3.30 19.08
N ILE A 40 -1.96 2.68 17.91
CA ILE A 40 -1.59 3.25 16.62
C ILE A 40 -2.72 3.06 15.61
N VAL A 41 -2.85 4.02 14.70
CA VAL A 41 -3.66 3.91 13.49
C VAL A 41 -2.74 4.18 12.32
N GLY A 42 -2.70 3.25 11.37
CA GLY A 42 -1.86 3.37 10.19
C GLY A 42 -2.58 3.04 8.91
N ALA A 43 -2.02 3.53 7.81
CA ALA A 43 -2.56 3.28 6.49
C ALA A 43 -1.48 3.20 5.41
N ARG A 44 -1.82 2.56 4.29
CA ARG A 44 -0.98 2.45 3.10
C ARG A 44 -1.83 2.39 1.84
N LEU A 45 -1.45 3.14 0.81
CA LEU A 45 -1.96 3.00 -0.54
C LEU A 45 -0.96 2.23 -1.40
N LEU A 46 -1.39 1.05 -1.89
CA LEU A 46 -0.59 0.15 -2.72
C LEU A 46 -1.08 0.22 -4.16
N GLY A 47 -0.21 0.57 -5.10
CA GLY A 47 -0.51 0.56 -6.52
C GLY A 47 -0.60 -0.88 -7.05
N SER A 48 -1.60 -1.14 -7.89
CA SER A 48 -1.68 -2.38 -8.64
C SER A 48 -0.54 -2.50 -9.64
N GLU A 49 0.00 -3.71 -9.76
CA GLU A 49 1.06 -4.01 -10.72
C GLU A 49 0.46 -4.26 -12.12
N LYS A 50 1.00 -3.55 -13.11
CA LYS A 50 0.68 -3.75 -14.53
C LYS A 50 1.98 -3.97 -15.29
N GLU A 51 2.02 -5.01 -16.10
CA GLU A 51 3.14 -5.28 -16.99
C GLU A 51 2.79 -4.86 -18.42
N SER A 52 3.69 -4.11 -19.06
CA SER A 52 3.60 -3.76 -20.47
C SER A 52 4.98 -3.81 -21.11
N ARG A 53 5.14 -4.69 -22.10
CA ARG A 53 6.42 -4.96 -22.78
C ARG A 53 7.51 -5.31 -21.75
N ASN A 54 8.57 -4.51 -21.66
CA ASN A 54 9.66 -4.67 -20.70
C ASN A 54 9.54 -3.74 -19.49
N THR A 55 8.36 -3.25 -19.16
CA THR A 55 8.15 -2.32 -18.03
C THR A 55 7.05 -2.83 -17.12
N ILE A 56 7.34 -2.87 -15.82
CA ILE A 56 6.36 -3.09 -14.76
C ILE A 56 6.07 -1.75 -14.11
N THR A 57 4.80 -1.38 -14.08
CA THR A 57 4.31 -0.16 -13.45
C THR A 57 3.44 -0.51 -12.25
N LYS A 58 3.71 0.08 -11.10
CA LYS A 58 2.80 0.07 -9.94
C LYS A 58 2.12 1.41 -9.83
N GLY A 59 0.79 1.41 -9.82
CA GLY A 59 -0.02 2.64 -9.75
C GLY A 59 -1.51 2.32 -9.79
N SER A 60 -2.33 3.26 -10.26
CA SER A 60 -3.79 3.08 -10.27
C SER A 60 -4.25 1.83 -11.06
N PRO A 61 -5.25 1.07 -10.57
CA PRO A 61 -6.01 1.27 -9.33
C PRO A 61 -5.22 0.88 -8.07
N TYR A 62 -5.53 1.53 -6.95
CA TYR A 62 -4.87 1.31 -5.67
C TYR A 62 -5.69 0.40 -4.74
N GLU A 63 -4.99 -0.27 -3.84
CA GLU A 63 -5.54 -0.90 -2.63
C GLU A 63 -5.20 -0.01 -1.42
N LEU A 64 -6.22 0.41 -0.68
CA LEU A 64 -6.07 1.09 0.60
C LEU A 64 -6.11 0.08 1.74
N LEU A 65 -5.02 0.04 2.50
CA LEU A 65 -4.88 -0.74 3.71
C LEU A 65 -4.96 0.18 4.92
N VAL A 66 -5.75 -0.18 5.92
CA VAL A 66 -5.84 0.54 7.20
C VAL A 66 -5.68 -0.47 8.33
N TRP A 67 -4.86 -0.13 9.32
CA TRP A 67 -4.66 -0.97 10.49
C TRP A 67 -4.74 -0.17 11.78
N PHE A 68 -5.23 -0.85 12.82
CA PHE A 68 -5.27 -0.38 14.19
C PHE A 68 -4.44 -1.35 15.00
N GLY A 69 -3.51 -0.83 15.79
CA GLY A 69 -2.58 -1.63 16.60
C GLY A 69 -2.48 -1.09 18.01
N SER A 70 -2.01 -1.92 18.95
CA SER A 70 -1.53 -1.47 20.26
C SER A 70 -0.26 -2.22 20.64
N ASP A 71 0.65 -1.56 21.35
CA ASP A 71 1.85 -2.19 21.91
C ASP A 71 1.51 -3.03 23.16
N THR A 72 0.40 -2.72 23.82
CA THR A 72 -0.15 -3.49 24.95
C THR A 72 -1.41 -4.25 24.53
N TYR A 73 -1.67 -5.40 25.13
CA TYR A 73 -2.91 -6.12 24.89
C TYR A 73 -4.10 -5.26 25.37
N ILE A 74 -5.00 -4.94 24.44
CA ILE A 74 -6.26 -4.28 24.70
C ILE A 74 -7.35 -5.16 24.11
N LYS A 75 -8.41 -5.40 24.87
CA LYS A 75 -9.61 -6.06 24.35
C LYS A 75 -10.61 -4.98 23.96
N GLY A 76 -11.04 -5.00 22.69
CA GLY A 76 -12.04 -4.06 22.21
C GLY A 76 -12.51 -4.36 20.79
N ASN A 77 -13.37 -3.50 20.26
CA ASN A 77 -13.79 -3.48 18.87
C ASN A 77 -13.48 -2.10 18.26
N ILE A 78 -13.07 -2.06 17.00
CA ILE A 78 -13.00 -0.81 16.21
C ILE A 78 -14.19 -0.77 15.30
N HIS A 79 -14.95 0.32 15.37
CA HIS A 79 -15.96 0.68 14.38
C HIS A 79 -15.46 1.90 13.60
N ILE A 80 -15.36 1.82 12.27
CA ILE A 80 -15.02 3.01 11.47
C ILE A 80 -16.31 3.63 10.97
N ASN A 81 -16.68 4.77 11.55
CA ASN A 81 -17.90 5.50 11.23
C ASN A 81 -17.79 6.11 9.82
N ASN A 82 -16.64 6.71 9.52
CA ASN A 82 -16.41 7.43 8.27
C ASN A 82 -14.95 7.31 7.87
N LEU A 83 -14.72 7.02 6.59
CA LEU A 83 -13.40 6.91 6.01
C LEU A 83 -13.41 7.59 4.65
N LYS A 84 -12.56 8.60 4.48
CA LYS A 84 -12.48 9.42 3.27
C LYS A 84 -11.04 9.55 2.80
N LEU A 85 -10.81 9.27 1.52
CA LEU A 85 -9.58 9.62 0.85
C LEU A 85 -9.82 10.89 0.02
N ILE A 86 -9.01 11.91 0.22
CA ILE A 86 -9.21 13.25 -0.30
C ILE A 86 -7.95 13.72 -1.02
N TYR A 87 -8.10 14.38 -2.16
CA TYR A 87 -7.01 15.11 -2.80
C TYR A 87 -6.69 16.37 -2.02
N ASN A 88 -5.50 16.46 -1.42
CA ASN A 88 -5.08 17.56 -0.57
C ASN A 88 -5.16 18.94 -1.27
N ASN A 89 -5.02 18.94 -2.60
CA ASN A 89 -4.92 20.17 -3.39
C ASN A 89 -6.27 20.68 -3.90
N SER A 90 -7.36 19.91 -3.73
CA SER A 90 -8.66 20.26 -4.31
C SER A 90 -9.88 19.92 -3.45
N ASP A 91 -9.67 19.38 -2.25
CA ASP A 91 -10.71 18.84 -1.36
C ASP A 91 -11.68 17.83 -2.00
N ASN A 92 -11.39 17.39 -3.23
CA ASN A 92 -12.17 16.39 -3.93
C ASN A 92 -12.03 15.05 -3.22
N VAL A 93 -13.16 14.44 -2.89
CA VAL A 93 -13.21 13.12 -2.27
C VAL A 93 -13.02 12.06 -3.35
N ALA A 94 -11.90 11.35 -3.29
CA ALA A 94 -11.54 10.27 -4.19
C ALA A 94 -12.22 8.94 -3.83
N PHE A 95 -12.39 8.69 -2.54
CA PHE A 95 -12.95 7.45 -2.02
C PHE A 95 -13.66 7.73 -0.70
N VAL A 96 -14.82 7.11 -0.49
CA VAL A 96 -15.56 7.22 0.77
C VAL A 96 -16.20 5.89 1.15
N LYS A 97 -16.15 5.58 2.44
CA LYS A 97 -16.87 4.48 3.08
C LYS A 97 -17.44 4.94 4.40
N HIS A 98 -18.59 4.39 4.75
CA HIS A 98 -19.32 4.65 5.98
C HIS A 98 -19.65 3.34 6.69
N ASP A 99 -19.79 3.42 8.00
CA ASP A 99 -20.32 2.36 8.87
C ASP A 99 -19.64 1.00 8.64
N ILE A 100 -18.29 1.00 8.60
CA ILE A 100 -17.50 -0.21 8.39
C ILE A 100 -17.42 -0.95 9.72
N MET A 101 -18.28 -1.95 9.84
CA MET A 101 -18.32 -2.91 10.95
C MET A 101 -17.24 -3.99 10.80
N THR A 102 -16.78 -4.51 11.93
CA THR A 102 -15.65 -5.46 12.04
C THR A 102 -15.98 -6.86 11.50
N GLU A 103 -15.18 -7.37 10.55
CA GLU A 103 -14.86 -8.82 10.39
C GLU A 103 -13.47 -9.06 9.74
N SER A 104 -12.42 -8.38 10.20
CA SER A 104 -11.07 -8.63 9.65
C SER A 104 -9.98 -8.56 10.72
N ILE A 105 -10.02 -9.53 11.65
CA ILE A 105 -8.87 -9.87 12.51
C ILE A 105 -8.00 -10.86 11.73
N VAL A 106 -7.04 -10.36 10.94
CA VAL A 106 -6.18 -11.21 10.10
C VAL A 106 -5.08 -11.90 10.94
N LYS A 107 -4.84 -11.48 12.19
CA LYS A 107 -3.87 -12.14 13.07
C LYS A 107 -4.16 -11.92 14.56
N LYS A 108 -4.48 -13.00 15.28
CA LYS A 108 -4.35 -13.07 16.76
C LYS A 108 -2.86 -13.04 17.11
N THR A 109 -2.29 -11.85 17.19
CA THR A 109 -1.06 -11.63 17.97
C THR A 109 -1.45 -11.28 19.40
N GLU A 110 -0.51 -11.34 20.35
CA GLU A 110 -0.73 -10.88 21.74
C GLU A 110 -1.10 -9.38 21.84
N ASN A 111 -1.15 -8.68 20.71
CA ASN A 111 -1.51 -7.28 20.55
C ASN A 111 -2.85 -7.12 19.83
N TYR A 112 -3.65 -6.15 20.25
CA TYR A 112 -4.87 -5.74 19.56
C TYR A 112 -4.54 -5.33 18.11
N ARG A 113 -5.11 -6.01 17.12
CA ARG A 113 -4.92 -5.72 15.69
C ARG A 113 -6.22 -5.83 14.90
N ALA A 114 -6.72 -4.71 14.39
CA ALA A 114 -7.79 -4.68 13.40
C ALA A 114 -7.20 -4.24 12.05
N TYR A 115 -7.62 -4.87 10.96
CA TYR A 115 -7.08 -4.61 9.63
C TYR A 115 -8.20 -4.53 8.61
N PHE A 116 -8.15 -3.55 7.72
CA PHE A 116 -9.15 -3.29 6.69
C PHE A 116 -8.44 -3.11 5.35
N SER A 117 -8.99 -3.73 4.30
CA SER A 117 -8.49 -3.58 2.92
C SER A 117 -9.65 -3.11 2.03
N PHE A 118 -9.38 -2.09 1.23
CA PHE A 118 -10.30 -1.53 0.25
C PHE A 118 -9.63 -1.51 -1.11
N ASN A 119 -10.13 -2.35 -2.01
CA ASN A 119 -9.53 -2.58 -3.32
C ASN A 119 -10.13 -1.69 -4.41
N ASN A 120 -9.41 -1.58 -5.53
CA ASN A 120 -9.87 -0.97 -6.77
C ASN A 120 -10.23 0.52 -6.65
N ILE A 121 -9.39 1.29 -5.96
CA ILE A 121 -9.52 2.74 -5.80
C ILE A 121 -8.82 3.43 -6.97
N ASP A 122 -9.59 4.00 -7.90
CA ASP A 122 -9.03 4.68 -9.07
C ASP A 122 -8.74 6.16 -8.75
N ILE A 123 -7.45 6.49 -8.62
CA ILE A 123 -6.97 7.83 -8.28
C ILE A 123 -5.75 8.21 -9.10
N SER A 124 -5.55 9.50 -9.31
CA SER A 124 -4.28 10.01 -9.81
C SER A 124 -3.19 9.98 -8.74
N TYR A 125 -1.93 10.00 -9.18
CA TYR A 125 -0.79 10.02 -8.28
C TYR A 125 -0.54 11.44 -7.73
N ASP A 126 -1.32 11.82 -6.72
CA ASP A 126 -1.37 13.16 -6.15
C ASP A 126 -1.19 13.16 -4.62
N ASP A 127 -1.14 14.35 -4.02
CA ASP A 127 -1.02 14.45 -2.56
C ASP A 127 -2.38 14.07 -1.94
N MET A 128 -2.40 13.01 -1.15
CA MET A 128 -3.62 12.42 -0.62
C MET A 128 -3.67 12.51 0.91
N VAL A 129 -4.86 12.76 1.44
CA VAL A 129 -5.16 12.72 2.87
C VAL A 129 -6.22 11.65 3.11
N LEU A 130 -5.98 10.77 4.06
CA LEU A 130 -6.97 9.83 4.57
C LEU A 130 -7.52 10.35 5.90
N GLN A 131 -8.80 10.71 5.90
CA GLN A 131 -9.54 11.07 7.10
C GLN A 131 -10.26 9.82 7.61
N ILE A 132 -10.13 9.55 8.91
CA ILE A 132 -10.75 8.40 9.57
C ILE A 132 -11.44 8.89 10.84
N GLU A 133 -12.74 8.64 10.93
CA GLU A 133 -13.55 8.79 12.15
C GLU A 133 -13.91 7.38 12.64
N PHE A 134 -13.54 7.05 13.86
CA PHE A 134 -13.72 5.69 14.39
C PHE A 134 -14.01 5.70 15.89
N GLN A 135 -14.61 4.61 16.35
CA GLN A 135 -14.90 4.32 17.75
C GLN A 135 -14.10 3.12 18.21
N LEU A 136 -13.47 3.25 19.37
CA LEU A 136 -12.94 2.11 20.12
C LEU A 136 -13.92 1.75 21.22
N GLU A 137 -14.49 0.56 21.15
CA GLU A 137 -15.25 -0.05 22.24
C GLU A 137 -14.29 -0.82 23.14
N GLN A 138 -14.10 -0.39 24.38
CA GLN A 138 -13.26 -1.06 25.38
C GLN A 138 -13.99 -1.12 26.72
N ASP A 139 -14.05 -2.32 27.32
CA ASP A 139 -14.69 -2.56 28.61
C ASP A 139 -16.14 -2.01 28.70
N GLY A 140 -16.87 -2.10 27.58
CA GLY A 140 -18.25 -1.60 27.46
C GLY A 140 -18.38 -0.08 27.34
N LYS A 141 -17.26 0.65 27.22
CA LYS A 141 -17.22 2.09 26.96
C LYS A 141 -16.81 2.36 25.52
N LEU A 142 -17.44 3.37 24.91
CA LEU A 142 -17.12 3.84 23.57
C LEU A 142 -16.26 5.11 23.67
N PHE A 143 -15.19 5.14 22.88
CA PHE A 143 -14.30 6.28 22.76
C PHE A 143 -14.21 6.70 21.29
N ASP A 144 -14.58 7.95 21.01
CA ASP A 144 -14.55 8.53 19.67
C ASP A 144 -13.17 9.10 19.34
N TYR A 145 -12.72 8.89 18.10
CA TYR A 145 -11.46 9.41 17.57
C TYR A 145 -11.64 9.91 16.14
N ILE A 146 -10.87 10.94 15.80
CA ILE A 146 -10.75 11.48 14.46
C ILE A 146 -9.27 11.65 14.15
N THR A 147 -8.83 11.25 12.96
CA THR A 147 -7.46 11.44 12.52
C THR A 147 -7.35 11.65 11.03
N ASP A 148 -6.35 12.45 10.66
CA ASP A 148 -5.91 12.65 9.29
C ASP A 148 -4.53 12.01 9.11
N LEU A 149 -4.37 11.25 8.02
CA LEU A 149 -3.12 10.62 7.63
C LEU A 149 -2.70 11.15 6.26
N PHE A 150 -1.59 11.88 6.21
CA PHE A 150 -1.06 12.47 4.98
C PHE A 150 -0.12 11.48 4.29
N PHE A 151 -0.49 11.03 3.09
CA PHE A 151 0.32 10.07 2.36
C PHE A 151 1.52 10.74 1.70
N GLU A 152 2.72 10.24 2.00
CA GLU A 152 3.94 10.64 1.30
C GLU A 152 4.11 9.79 0.03
N LYS A 153 4.32 10.44 -1.11
CA LYS A 153 4.64 9.81 -2.39
C LYS A 153 5.97 9.03 -2.31
N ASP A 154 5.98 7.79 -2.80
CA ASP A 154 7.13 6.91 -2.90
C ASP A 154 7.46 6.55 -4.35
N TYR A 155 7.88 7.55 -5.14
CA TYR A 155 8.25 7.34 -6.53
C TYR A 155 9.61 6.66 -6.66
N ARG A 156 9.67 5.58 -7.44
CA ARG A 156 10.92 4.86 -7.74
C ARG A 156 10.97 4.41 -9.19
N GLU A 157 12.09 4.66 -9.86
CA GLU A 157 12.39 4.12 -11.20
C GLU A 157 13.71 3.35 -11.18
N PHE A 158 13.70 2.10 -11.65
CA PHE A 158 14.89 1.26 -11.68
C PHE A 158 14.82 0.15 -12.73
N ARG A 159 15.96 -0.46 -13.05
CA ARG A 159 16.04 -1.63 -13.95
C ARG A 159 16.42 -2.87 -13.16
N ARG A 160 15.77 -4.00 -13.43
CA ARG A 160 16.10 -5.30 -12.83
C ARG A 160 16.37 -6.32 -13.93
N ILE A 161 17.45 -7.07 -13.78
CA ILE A 161 17.76 -8.24 -14.62
C ILE A 161 16.86 -9.38 -14.15
N ILE A 162 16.08 -9.96 -15.07
CA ILE A 162 15.35 -11.19 -14.81
C ILE A 162 16.24 -12.32 -15.33
N GLY A 163 16.88 -13.01 -14.40
CA GLY A 163 17.78 -14.12 -14.71
C GLY A 163 17.07 -15.22 -15.51
N VAL A 164 17.82 -15.85 -16.42
CA VAL A 164 17.41 -16.99 -17.25
C VAL A 164 17.25 -18.24 -16.41
#